data_AF-A0A6I7DED6-F1
#
_entry.id   AF-A0A6I7DED6-F1
#
_cell.length_a   1.000
_cell.length_b   1.000
_cell.length_c   1.000
_cell.angle_alpha   90.00
_cell.angle_beta   90.00
_cell.angle_gamma   90.00
#
_symmetry.space_group_name_H-M   'P 1'
#
loop_
_entity.id
_entity.type
_entity.pdbx_description
1 polymer ?
#
loop_
_entity_poly.entity_id
_entity_poly.type
_entity_poly.pdbx_seq_one_letter_code
_entity_poly.pdbx_strand_id
1 'polypeptide(L)'
;MYQSIRSDTVEKEIISNVNKAKASKPRNSYYDEVMAVIKLTWEKYPCASKTGLINALCFHYHEKVSRNTLSNWVSKSGMQPDRPKKYLSFELVFPK
;
A
#
# COMPACT_ATOMS: atom_id res chain seq x y z
N MET A 1 -35.88 24.64 -7.62
CA MET A 1 -36.26 23.47 -6.78
C MET A 1 -35.49 22.19 -7.17
N TYR A 2 -35.37 21.83 -8.46
CA TYR A 2 -34.65 20.61 -8.90
C TYR A 2 -33.13 20.58 -8.65
N GLN A 3 -32.45 21.73 -8.68
CA GLN A 3 -31.00 21.77 -8.50
C GLN A 3 -30.56 21.47 -7.05
N SER A 4 -31.38 21.81 -6.05
CA SER A 4 -31.02 21.62 -4.62
C SER A 4 -31.03 20.15 -4.21
N ILE A 5 -32.08 19.42 -4.61
CA ILE A 5 -32.26 18.00 -4.24
C ILE A 5 -31.16 17.12 -4.85
N ARG A 6 -30.71 17.45 -6.06
CA ARG A 6 -29.66 16.72 -6.78
C ARG A 6 -28.28 16.91 -6.14
N SER A 7 -28.01 18.09 -5.57
CA SER A 7 -26.79 18.35 -4.80
C SER A 7 -26.77 17.55 -3.49
N ASP A 8 -27.89 17.55 -2.75
CA ASP A 8 -28.01 16.83 -1.47
C ASP A 8 -27.84 15.30 -1.62
N THR A 9 -28.33 14.73 -2.72
CA THR A 9 -28.16 13.30 -3.02
C THR A 9 -26.70 12.96 -3.35
N VAL A 10 -26.01 13.83 -4.09
CA VAL A 10 -24.60 13.63 -4.45
C VAL A 10 -23.71 13.73 -3.21
N GLU A 11 -23.98 14.68 -2.30
CA GLU A 11 -23.25 14.80 -1.03
C GLU A 11 -23.43 13.56 -0.15
N LYS A 12 -24.66 13.04 -0.02
CA LYS A 12 -24.92 11.81 0.74
C LYS A 12 -24.24 10.59 0.14
N GLU A 13 -24.20 10.46 -1.18
CA GLU A 13 -23.47 9.39 -1.86
C GLU A 13 -21.96 9.49 -1.65
N ILE A 14 -21.39 10.70 -1.73
CA ILE A 14 -19.97 10.93 -1.46
C ILE A 14 -19.64 10.55 -0.01
N ILE A 15 -20.42 11.02 0.97
CA ILE A 15 -20.23 10.69 2.39
C ILE A 15 -20.36 9.18 2.62
N SER A 16 -21.36 8.54 2.01
CA SER A 16 -21.58 7.09 2.09
C SER A 16 -20.39 6.31 1.53
N ASN A 17 -19.86 6.70 0.36
CA ASN A 17 -18.70 6.06 -0.25
C ASN A 17 -17.42 6.26 0.57
N VAL A 18 -17.20 7.46 1.12
CA VAL A 18 -16.08 7.74 2.02
C VAL A 18 -16.19 6.90 3.30
N ASN A 19 -17.38 6.79 3.88
CA ASN A 19 -17.61 5.98 5.08
C ASN A 19 -17.42 4.49 4.82
N LYS A 20 -17.89 3.97 3.67
CA LYS A 20 -17.64 2.59 3.24
C LYS A 20 -16.14 2.31 3.05
N ALA A 21 -15.42 3.25 2.41
CA ALA A 21 -13.97 3.15 2.24
C ALA A 21 -13.21 3.20 3.57
N LYS A 22 -13.66 4.02 4.53
CA LYS A 22 -13.09 4.05 5.89
C LYS A 22 -13.40 2.76 6.66
N ALA A 23 -14.62 2.25 6.56
CA ALA A 23 -15.05 1.03 7.24
C ALA A 23 -14.38 -0.24 6.69
N SER A 24 -13.93 -0.24 5.42
CA SER A 24 -13.20 -1.36 4.82
C SER A 24 -11.71 -1.38 5.20
N LYS A 25 -11.19 -0.31 5.81
CA LYS A 25 -9.79 -0.27 6.28
C LYS A 25 -9.58 -1.20 7.48
N PRO A 26 -8.40 -1.82 7.60
CA PRO A 26 -8.01 -2.55 8.80
C PRO A 26 -8.09 -1.64 10.04
N ARG A 27 -8.64 -2.14 11.15
CA ARG A 27 -8.77 -1.43 12.44
C ARG A 27 -7.44 -1.09 13.14
N ASN A 28 -6.30 -1.34 12.52
CA ASN A 28 -4.99 -1.11 13.14
C ASN A 28 -4.59 0.36 12.95
N SER A 29 -4.22 1.04 14.03
CA SER A 29 -3.81 2.46 14.04
C SER A 29 -2.61 2.75 13.13
N TYR A 30 -1.75 1.76 12.89
CA TYR A 30 -0.57 1.89 12.04
C TYR A 30 -0.87 1.67 10.55
N TYR A 31 -2.10 1.34 10.16
CA TYR A 31 -2.42 1.05 8.75
C TYR A 31 -2.10 2.21 7.82
N ASP A 32 -2.60 3.41 8.13
CA ASP A 32 -2.42 4.58 7.27
C ASP A 32 -0.93 5.00 7.19
N GLU A 33 -0.22 4.93 8.31
CA GLU A 33 1.23 5.21 8.38
C GLU A 33 2.03 4.21 7.53
N VAL A 34 1.79 2.91 7.72
CA VAL A 34 2.47 1.85 6.97
C VAL A 34 2.19 1.96 5.47
N MET A 35 0.94 2.24 5.07
CA MET A 35 0.60 2.48 3.66
C MET A 35 1.35 3.67 3.07
N ALA A 36 1.50 4.77 3.83
CA ALA A 36 2.27 5.93 3.40
C ALA A 36 3.76 5.59 3.20
N VAL A 37 4.36 4.86 4.14
CA VAL A 37 5.75 4.40 4.05
C VAL A 37 5.96 3.49 2.82
N ILE A 38 5.04 2.54 2.60
CA ILE A 38 5.07 1.65 1.42
C ILE A 38 5.08 2.47 0.13
N LYS A 39 4.16 3.43 0.00
CA LYS A 39 4.04 4.28 -1.18
C LYS A 39 5.31 5.09 -1.44
N LEU A 40 5.80 5.81 -0.43
CA LEU A 40 7.02 6.62 -0.52
C LEU A 40 8.25 5.77 -0.87
N THR A 41 8.33 4.57 -0.33
CA THR A 41 9.45 3.66 -0.60
C THR A 41 9.48 3.20 -2.05
N TRP A 42 8.32 2.90 -2.65
CA TRP A 42 8.25 2.53 -4.07
C TRP A 42 8.38 3.70 -5.03
N GLU A 43 7.96 4.91 -4.64
CA GLU A 43 8.26 6.12 -5.41
C GLU A 43 9.78 6.36 -5.49
N LYS A 44 10.50 6.15 -4.38
CA LYS A 44 11.96 6.34 -4.32
C LYS A 44 12.73 5.17 -4.94
N TYR A 45 12.25 3.94 -4.75
CA TYR A 45 12.88 2.71 -5.20
C TYR A 45 11.87 1.84 -5.96
N PRO A 46 11.59 2.17 -7.24
CA PRO A 46 10.55 1.48 -8.02
C PRO A 46 10.85 -0.02 -8.22
N CYS A 47 12.13 -0.43 -8.12
CA CYS A 47 12.56 -1.82 -8.22
C CYS A 47 12.64 -2.55 -6.87
N ALA A 48 12.22 -1.93 -5.75
CA ALA A 48 12.30 -2.56 -4.44
C ALA A 48 11.40 -3.80 -4.38
N SER A 49 11.99 -4.93 -3.99
CA SER A 49 11.25 -6.19 -3.92
C SER A 49 10.20 -6.15 -2.81
N LYS A 50 9.02 -6.74 -3.07
CA LYS A 50 7.94 -6.88 -2.08
C LYS A 50 8.45 -7.54 -0.78
N THR A 51 9.24 -8.59 -0.90
CA THR A 51 9.79 -9.31 0.25
C THR A 51 10.78 -8.46 1.03
N GLY A 52 11.68 -7.73 0.35
CA GLY A 52 12.64 -6.84 1.00
C GLY A 52 11.94 -5.70 1.75
N LEU A 53 10.91 -5.10 1.14
CA LEU A 53 10.08 -4.09 1.77
C LEU A 53 9.38 -4.62 3.03
N ILE A 54 8.73 -5.79 2.94
CA ILE A 54 8.05 -6.40 4.09
C ILE A 54 9.05 -6.69 5.21
N ASN A 55 10.25 -7.17 4.91
CA ASN A 55 11.28 -7.42 5.91
C ASN A 55 11.71 -6.14 6.63
N ALA A 56 11.94 -5.06 5.89
CA ALA A 56 12.28 -3.75 6.46
C ALA A 56 11.14 -3.20 7.34
N LEU A 57 9.88 -3.33 6.88
CA LEU A 57 8.71 -2.94 7.66
C LEU A 57 8.56 -3.78 8.93
N CYS A 58 8.79 -5.09 8.87
CA CYS A 58 8.76 -5.95 10.07
C CYS A 58 9.79 -5.54 11.11
N PHE A 59 10.99 -5.13 10.66
CA PHE A 59 12.03 -4.66 11.55
C PHE A 59 11.66 -3.31 12.19
N HIS A 60 11.12 -2.37 11.39
CA HIS A 60 10.76 -1.03 11.87
C HIS A 60 9.50 -1.01 12.76
N TYR A 61 8.51 -1.84 12.43
CA TYR A 61 7.25 -1.98 13.14
C TYR A 61 7.21 -3.23 14.02
N HIS A 62 8.38 -3.68 14.51
CA HIS A 62 8.49 -4.81 15.41
C HIS A 62 7.51 -4.67 16.59
N GLU A 63 6.84 -5.76 16.96
CA GLU A 63 5.76 -5.84 17.99
C GLU A 63 4.49 -5.02 17.72
N LYS A 64 4.51 -4.03 16.82
CA LYS A 64 3.33 -3.20 16.49
C LYS A 64 2.44 -3.85 15.43
N VAL A 65 3.06 -4.45 14.42
CA VAL A 65 2.33 -5.06 13.29
C VAL A 65 3.01 -6.38 12.89
N SER A 66 2.23 -7.45 12.83
CA SER A 66 2.75 -8.76 12.42
C SER A 66 3.17 -8.77 10.94
N ARG A 67 4.15 -9.61 10.58
CA ARG A 67 4.55 -9.84 9.19
C ARG A 67 3.36 -10.24 8.30
N ASN A 68 2.47 -11.10 8.80
CA ASN A 68 1.30 -11.53 8.03
C ASN A 68 0.35 -10.36 7.76
N THR A 69 0.14 -9.49 8.74
CA THR A 69 -0.66 -8.28 8.59
C THR A 69 -0.06 -7.36 7.52
N LEU A 70 1.24 -7.09 7.58
CA LEU A 70 1.95 -6.28 6.58
C LEU A 70 1.87 -6.90 5.18
N SER A 71 2.09 -8.21 5.05
CA SER A 71 1.97 -8.93 3.78
C SER A 71 0.56 -8.86 3.20
N ASN A 72 -0.47 -9.01 4.03
CA ASN A 72 -1.87 -8.91 3.63
C ASN A 72 -2.21 -7.50 3.17
N TRP A 73 -1.75 -6.49 3.90
CA TRP A 73 -1.95 -5.09 3.57
C TRP A 73 -1.32 -4.71 2.23
N VAL A 74 -0.06 -5.10 2.02
CA VAL A 74 0.63 -4.91 0.74
C VAL A 74 -0.13 -5.61 -0.38
N SER A 75 -0.56 -6.86 -0.19
CA SER A 75 -1.28 -7.63 -1.22
C SER A 75 -2.66 -7.05 -1.55
N LYS A 76 -3.41 -6.58 -0.54
CA LYS A 76 -4.74 -5.96 -0.72
C LYS A 76 -4.67 -4.56 -1.30
N SER A 77 -3.57 -3.84 -1.08
CA SER A 77 -3.41 -2.48 -1.59
C SER A 77 -3.33 -2.42 -3.12
N GLY A 78 -3.01 -3.54 -3.79
CA GLY A 78 -2.76 -3.58 -5.22
C GLY A 78 -1.50 -2.82 -5.66
N MET A 79 -0.82 -2.13 -4.72
CA MET A 79 0.45 -1.46 -4.98
C MET A 79 1.51 -2.54 -5.17
N GLN A 80 2.06 -2.59 -6.38
CA GLN A 80 3.19 -3.43 -6.73
C GLN A 80 4.28 -2.53 -7.28
N PRO A 81 5.57 -2.87 -7.05
CA PRO A 81 6.66 -2.18 -7.74
C PRO A 81 6.44 -2.32 -9.25
N ASP A 82 6.69 -1.24 -9.99
CA ASP A 82 6.66 -1.30 -11.44
C ASP A 82 7.61 -2.40 -11.90
N ARG A 83 7.11 -3.29 -12.77
CA ARG A 83 7.95 -4.34 -13.34
C ARG A 83 9.15 -3.67 -14.02
N PRO A 84 10.39 -4.05 -13.67
CA PRO A 84 11.56 -3.41 -14.26
C PRO A 84 11.48 -3.51 -15.78
N LYS A 85 11.67 -2.38 -16.47
CA LYS A 85 11.58 -2.29 -17.94
C LYS A 85 12.54 -3.27 -18.65
N LYS A 86 13.63 -3.67 -17.99
CA LYS A 86 14.52 -4.74 -18.40
C LYS A 86 14.95 -5.54 -17.19
N TYR A 87 14.73 -6.85 -17.21
CA TYR A 87 15.46 -7.78 -16.36
C TYR A 87 16.85 -7.96 -17.00
N LEU A 88 17.89 -7.47 -16.34
CA LEU A 88 19.26 -7.71 -16.80
C LEU A 88 19.65 -9.14 -16.41
N SER A 89 20.08 -9.93 -17.39
CA SER A 89 20.76 -11.20 -17.13
C SER A 89 22.08 -10.91 -16.42
N PHE A 90 22.40 -11.71 -15.40
CA PHE A 90 23.70 -11.68 -14.75
C PHE A 90 24.38 -13.04 -14.92
N GLU A 91 25.71 -13.02 -14.99
CA GLU A 91 26.53 -14.22 -14.95
C GLU A 91 27.25 -14.27 -13.59
N LEU A 92 27.43 -15.49 -13.07
CA LEU A 92 28.16 -15.70 -11.83
C LEU A 92 29.66 -15.58 -12.09
N VAL A 93 30.29 -14.59 -11.48
CA VAL A 93 31.75 -14.40 -11.52
C VAL A 93 32.35 -15.12 -10.31
N PHE A 94 33.24 -16.08 -10.58
CA PHE A 94 33.98 -16.80 -9.54
C PHE A 94 35.39 -16.20 -9.39
N PRO A 95 35.92 -16.06 -8.16
CA PRO A 95 37.29 -15.62 -7.93
C PRO A 95 38.30 -16.63 -8.47
N LYS A 96 39.47 -16.14 -8.93
CA LYS A 96 40.61 -16.97 -9.35
C LYS A 96 41.49 -17.32 -8.16
#